data_AF-A0AAD9HQ10-F1
#
_entry.id   AF-A0AAD9HQ10-F1
#
_cell.length_a   1.000
_cell.length_b   1.000
_cell.length_c   1.000
_cell.angle_alpha   90.00
_cell.angle_beta   90.00
_cell.angle_gamma   90.00
#
_symmetry.space_group_name_H-M   'P 1'
#
loop_
_entity.id
_entity.type
_entity.pdbx_description
1 polymer ?
#
loop_
_entity_poly.entity_id
_entity_poly.type
_entity_poly.pdbx_seq_one_letter_code
_entity_poly.pdbx_strand_id
1 'polypeptide(L)'
;MTVQARRRWWQIQWFADTDTPEERKLINKLDLLIVPYAVLSYWVKYIDQSNLNNAYVAGLKEDLGFKGNELVQLQTFYIIGAVTGQLPMMFILTYVPVHLLIPFLDIAWGIFTLLQFRVTGFAELAAYRFLVGWFEAAFFPVMHYLFGSWYRGDEIARRGGLFYVGLSLGTLTAGLIQAGASSRLEGVNGLAGWRWMYIICSLITIPIGILGYFVIPGTPEQPNRMVMSRENIELSVERLKRAGHASHGKFRFGALKKVFLSPQFWGIIVVDVLFWNAGIHTSSGTFLLWIKSLGRYSAARVNELGTIAPALGIFYTLFICFASDLVLGPAWAITLSHTWNILGLVILVVWDVPEPAKWFAFSTIYSSYAMSSVFHGWVNTQLRSSPAERSFTLVLINAISQSSTAWTPLLVFPPVEAPRYSKGFAFTLGSAILLVIATHILRVYVKRRDPQVENTTGFPESDPEDHATVDDSKRSPVAVNDRDDKSD
;
A
#
# COMPACT_ATOMS: atom_id res chain seq x y z
N MET A 1 -13.65 -33.98 16.61
CA MET A 1 -13.30 -32.66 16.06
C MET A 1 -14.23 -32.40 14.87
N THR A 2 -15.07 -31.38 14.96
CA THR A 2 -16.07 -31.06 13.93
C THR A 2 -15.39 -30.51 12.68
N VAL A 3 -15.60 -31.20 11.55
CA VAL A 3 -15.24 -30.77 10.20
C VAL A 3 -15.84 -29.39 9.95
N GLN A 4 -15.01 -28.35 9.87
CA GLN A 4 -15.47 -27.00 9.54
C GLN A 4 -15.74 -26.95 8.04
N ALA A 5 -17.01 -27.06 7.65
CA ALA A 5 -17.44 -26.99 6.26
C ALA A 5 -16.96 -25.70 5.60
N ARG A 6 -16.48 -25.81 4.34
CA ARG A 6 -16.08 -24.66 3.49
C ARG A 6 -17.23 -23.65 3.44
N ARG A 7 -17.03 -22.49 4.05
CA ARG A 7 -18.07 -21.44 4.15
C ARG A 7 -18.22 -20.69 2.83
N ARG A 8 -19.45 -20.32 2.50
CA ARG A 8 -19.84 -19.82 1.16
C ARG A 8 -19.47 -18.34 1.00
N TRP A 9 -19.28 -17.89 -0.24
CA TRP A 9 -18.77 -16.55 -0.62
C TRP A 9 -19.58 -15.35 -0.10
N TRP A 10 -20.82 -15.55 0.36
CA TRP A 10 -21.67 -14.50 0.94
C TRP A 10 -21.61 -14.41 2.47
N GLN A 11 -20.91 -15.33 3.16
CA GLN A 11 -20.74 -15.30 4.61
C GLN A 11 -19.55 -14.42 4.99
N ILE A 12 -19.63 -13.12 4.68
CA ILE A 12 -18.62 -12.13 5.07
C ILE A 12 -18.70 -11.94 6.60
N GLN A 13 -17.86 -12.66 7.34
CA GLN A 13 -17.83 -12.55 8.80
C GLN A 13 -16.90 -11.43 9.25
N TRP A 14 -17.42 -10.22 9.48
CA TRP A 14 -16.64 -9.08 9.98
C TRP A 14 -15.94 -9.36 11.32
N PHE A 15 -16.50 -10.28 12.13
CA PHE A 15 -15.96 -10.75 13.41
C PHE A 15 -15.73 -12.26 13.36
N ALA A 16 -14.75 -12.77 14.13
CA ALA A 16 -14.56 -14.20 14.30
C ALA A 16 -15.67 -14.79 15.18
N ASP A 17 -16.00 -16.07 14.96
CA ASP A 17 -17.00 -16.79 15.77
C ASP A 17 -16.59 -16.88 17.25
N THR A 18 -15.29 -16.79 17.53
CA THR A 18 -14.71 -16.81 18.88
C THR A 18 -14.73 -15.46 19.59
N ASP A 19 -15.11 -14.37 18.92
CA ASP A 19 -15.04 -13.03 19.51
C ASP A 19 -16.20 -12.78 20.49
N THR A 20 -15.87 -12.39 21.72
CA THR A 20 -16.85 -12.03 22.76
C THR A 20 -17.59 -10.72 22.42
N PRO A 21 -18.77 -10.43 23.01
CA PRO A 21 -19.47 -9.16 22.77
C PRO A 21 -18.63 -7.91 23.08
N GLU A 22 -17.76 -7.99 24.09
CA GLU A 22 -16.83 -6.92 24.46
C GLU A 22 -15.72 -6.74 23.44
N GLU A 23 -15.16 -7.85 22.92
CA GLU A 23 -14.18 -7.83 21.83
C GLU A 23 -14.77 -7.23 20.56
N ARG A 24 -16.02 -7.56 20.20
CA ARG A 24 -16.71 -6.97 19.05
C ARG A 24 -16.90 -5.46 19.20
N LYS A 25 -17.23 -4.99 20.41
CA LYS A 25 -17.35 -3.55 20.70
C LYS A 25 -16.00 -2.85 20.58
N LEU A 26 -14.92 -3.48 21.06
CA LEU A 26 -13.56 -2.98 20.91
C LEU A 26 -13.12 -2.91 19.44
N ILE A 27 -13.37 -3.96 18.65
CA ILE A 27 -13.07 -4.00 17.21
C ILE A 27 -13.82 -2.90 16.47
N ASN A 28 -15.11 -2.73 16.72
CA ASN A 28 -15.89 -1.64 16.11
C ASN A 28 -15.34 -0.26 16.46
N LYS A 29 -14.91 -0.07 17.72
CA LYS A 29 -14.28 1.18 18.15
C LYS A 29 -12.95 1.40 17.41
N LEU A 30 -12.10 0.39 17.33
CA LEU A 30 -10.83 0.45 16.59
C LEU A 30 -11.07 0.73 15.10
N ASP A 31 -12.07 0.08 14.50
CA ASP A 31 -12.46 0.24 13.11
C ASP A 31 -12.87 1.68 12.84
N LEU A 32 -13.71 2.27 13.69
CA LEU A 32 -14.19 3.64 13.54
C LEU A 32 -13.07 4.69 13.68
N LEU A 33 -11.98 4.36 14.37
CA LEU A 33 -10.88 5.29 14.63
C LEU A 33 -9.76 5.14 13.60
N ILE A 34 -9.25 3.92 13.42
CA ILE A 34 -8.05 3.66 12.61
C ILE A 34 -8.40 3.67 11.13
N VAL A 35 -9.50 3.02 10.72
CA VAL A 35 -9.78 2.78 9.30
C VAL A 35 -10.18 4.07 8.58
N PRO A 36 -11.14 4.89 9.05
CA PRO A 36 -11.45 6.17 8.43
C PRO A 36 -10.25 7.12 8.37
N TYR A 37 -9.46 7.19 9.44
CA TYR A 37 -8.26 8.03 9.45
C TYR A 37 -7.22 7.55 8.42
N ALA A 38 -6.96 6.25 8.37
CA ALA A 38 -6.02 5.68 7.40
C ALA A 38 -6.46 5.95 5.96
N VAL A 39 -7.77 5.81 5.66
CA VAL A 39 -8.35 6.13 4.35
C VAL A 39 -8.24 7.62 4.04
N LEU A 40 -8.59 8.50 4.99
CA LEU A 40 -8.51 9.96 4.80
C LEU A 40 -7.07 10.43 4.59
N SER A 41 -6.13 10.01 5.43
CA SER A 41 -4.73 10.40 5.28
C SER A 41 -4.12 9.86 3.99
N TYR A 42 -4.47 8.64 3.56
CA TYR A 42 -3.99 8.10 2.29
C TYR A 42 -4.63 8.81 1.08
N TRP A 43 -5.92 9.14 1.17
CA TRP A 43 -6.63 9.96 0.19
C TRP A 43 -5.94 11.30 -0.03
N VAL A 44 -5.62 12.03 1.05
CA VAL A 44 -4.90 13.31 0.96
C VAL A 44 -3.50 13.14 0.38
N LYS A 45 -2.77 12.07 0.72
CA LYS A 45 -1.43 11.80 0.18
C LYS A 45 -1.42 11.62 -1.32
N TYR A 46 -2.38 10.86 -1.84
CA TYR A 46 -2.50 10.70 -3.28
C TYR A 46 -3.04 11.93 -3.99
N ILE A 47 -3.75 12.82 -3.29
CA ILE A 47 -4.05 14.15 -3.83
C ILE A 47 -2.74 14.90 -4.12
N ASP A 48 -1.85 15.01 -3.15
CA ASP A 48 -0.60 15.77 -3.31
C ASP A 48 0.38 15.15 -4.32
N GLN A 49 0.54 13.83 -4.29
CA GLN A 49 1.42 13.15 -5.26
C GLN A 49 0.94 13.40 -6.70
N SER A 50 -0.37 13.43 -6.91
CA SER A 50 -0.97 13.67 -8.23
C SER A 50 -0.93 15.15 -8.64
N ASN A 51 -0.84 16.07 -7.68
CA ASN A 51 -0.81 17.51 -7.93
C ASN A 51 0.32 17.93 -8.87
N LEU A 52 1.50 17.30 -8.79
CA LEU A 52 2.62 17.67 -9.66
C LEU A 52 2.28 17.51 -11.14
N ASN A 53 1.72 16.34 -11.49
CA ASN A 53 1.36 15.99 -12.86
C ASN A 53 0.20 16.85 -13.36
N ASN A 54 -0.80 17.06 -12.50
CA ASN A 54 -1.96 17.91 -12.77
C ASN A 54 -1.56 19.38 -12.97
N ALA A 55 -0.69 19.91 -12.10
CA ALA A 55 -0.14 21.26 -12.19
C ALA A 55 0.71 21.44 -13.46
N TYR A 56 1.54 20.44 -13.80
CA TYR A 56 2.38 20.47 -14.99
C TYR A 56 1.57 20.61 -16.28
N VAL A 57 0.44 19.88 -16.40
CA VAL A 57 -0.45 20.05 -17.55
C VAL A 57 -1.27 21.34 -17.48
N ALA A 58 -1.49 21.88 -16.28
CA ALA A 58 -2.28 23.07 -16.01
C ALA A 58 -1.54 24.42 -16.12
N GLY A 59 -0.27 24.45 -16.53
CA GLY A 59 0.46 25.70 -16.77
C GLY A 59 1.75 25.88 -15.97
N LEU A 60 2.07 24.97 -15.04
CA LEU A 60 3.29 25.05 -14.23
C LEU A 60 4.57 24.97 -15.08
N LYS A 61 4.54 24.19 -16.17
CA LYS A 61 5.67 24.11 -17.11
C LYS A 61 5.95 25.48 -17.74
N GLU A 62 4.91 26.15 -18.20
CA GLU A 62 4.98 27.41 -18.91
C GLU A 62 5.31 28.58 -17.98
N ASP A 63 4.76 28.59 -16.76
CA ASP A 63 4.98 29.65 -15.75
C ASP A 63 6.41 29.65 -15.18
N LEU A 64 6.97 28.47 -14.90
CA LEU A 64 8.34 28.33 -14.37
C LEU A 64 9.41 28.12 -15.46
N GLY A 65 9.00 28.06 -16.73
CA GLY A 65 9.90 27.87 -17.87
C GLY A 65 10.60 26.51 -17.90
N PHE A 66 9.93 25.44 -17.43
CA PHE A 66 10.54 24.12 -17.32
C PHE A 66 10.96 23.52 -18.66
N LYS A 67 12.15 22.92 -18.70
CA LYS A 67 12.77 22.34 -19.89
C LYS A 67 13.15 20.88 -19.66
N GLY A 68 13.15 20.10 -20.75
CA GLY A 68 13.70 18.74 -20.75
C GLY A 68 13.02 17.79 -19.76
N ASN A 69 13.82 17.23 -18.85
CA ASN A 69 13.43 16.15 -17.93
C ASN A 69 13.05 16.63 -16.51
N GLU A 70 12.84 17.93 -16.33
CA GLU A 70 12.64 18.53 -15.01
C GLU A 70 11.40 18.00 -14.26
N LEU A 71 10.30 17.68 -14.96
CA LEU A 71 9.12 17.07 -14.33
C LEU A 71 9.47 15.75 -13.61
N VAL A 72 10.20 14.88 -14.29
CA VAL A 72 10.56 13.57 -13.75
C VAL A 72 11.64 13.73 -12.69
N GLN A 73 12.56 14.69 -12.83
CA GLN A 73 13.50 15.02 -11.76
C GLN A 73 12.80 15.44 -10.48
N LEU A 74 11.74 16.25 -10.55
CA LEU A 74 10.94 16.63 -9.37
C LEU A 74 10.25 15.43 -8.72
N GLN A 75 9.73 14.49 -9.52
CA GLN A 75 9.19 13.23 -9.02
C GLN A 75 10.30 12.40 -8.34
N THR A 76 11.49 12.34 -8.94
CA THR A 76 12.65 11.65 -8.37
C THR A 76 13.09 12.27 -7.04
N PHE A 77 13.16 13.60 -6.91
CA PHE A 77 13.51 14.25 -5.63
C PHE A 77 12.55 13.88 -4.51
N TYR A 78 11.25 13.79 -4.81
CA TYR A 78 10.26 13.30 -3.88
C TYR A 78 10.53 11.84 -3.46
N ILE A 79 10.81 10.95 -4.41
CA ILE A 79 11.13 9.53 -4.12
C ILE A 79 12.41 9.42 -3.28
N ILE A 80 13.45 10.19 -3.61
CA ILE A 80 14.70 10.21 -2.82
C ILE A 80 14.40 10.66 -1.39
N GLY A 81 13.59 11.71 -1.20
CA GLY A 81 13.12 12.14 0.11
C GLY A 81 12.40 11.02 0.86
N ALA A 82 11.48 10.33 0.19
CA ALA A 82 10.73 9.22 0.78
C ALA A 82 11.64 8.06 1.22
N VAL A 83 12.52 7.58 0.33
CA VAL A 83 13.42 6.45 0.62
C VAL A 83 14.41 6.81 1.73
N THR A 84 14.98 8.02 1.68
CA THR A 84 15.94 8.47 2.71
C THR A 84 15.26 8.72 4.06
N GLY A 85 14.00 9.15 4.07
CA GLY A 85 13.21 9.33 5.29
C GLY A 85 12.72 8.02 5.91
N GLN A 86 12.53 6.94 5.13
CA GLN A 86 11.96 5.69 5.63
C GLN A 86 12.84 5.02 6.71
N LEU A 87 14.15 4.98 6.48
CA LEU A 87 15.11 4.37 7.40
C LEU A 87 15.17 5.05 8.78
N PRO A 88 15.41 6.39 8.90
CA PRO A 88 15.46 7.05 10.19
C PRO A 88 14.09 7.04 10.89
N MET A 89 13.00 7.22 10.14
CA MET A 89 11.65 7.22 10.72
C MET A 89 11.27 5.85 11.29
N MET A 90 11.78 4.77 10.72
CA MET A 90 11.62 3.44 11.28
C MET A 90 12.23 3.32 12.70
N PHE A 91 13.40 3.92 12.94
CA PHE A 91 14.00 3.93 14.28
C PHE A 91 13.23 4.85 15.23
N ILE A 92 12.86 6.05 14.76
CA ILE A 92 12.11 7.03 15.55
C ILE A 92 10.77 6.46 16.04
N LEU A 93 10.11 5.63 15.24
CA LEU A 93 8.87 4.92 15.60
C LEU A 93 8.98 4.10 16.89
N THR A 94 10.18 3.61 17.21
CA THR A 94 10.40 2.79 18.43
C THR A 94 10.51 3.64 19.70
N TYR A 95 10.78 4.94 19.56
CA TYR A 95 10.96 5.86 20.67
C TYR A 95 9.80 6.82 20.83
N VAL A 96 9.24 7.30 19.72
CA VAL A 96 8.19 8.33 19.68
C VAL A 96 6.83 7.69 19.42
N PRO A 97 5.81 8.04 20.23
CA PRO A 97 4.48 7.50 20.05
C PRO A 97 3.86 7.88 18.70
N VAL A 98 3.24 6.88 18.07
CA VAL A 98 2.58 6.99 16.76
C VAL A 98 1.56 8.12 16.69
N HIS A 99 0.82 8.35 17.77
CA HIS A 99 -0.22 9.39 17.85
C HIS A 99 0.35 10.82 17.91
N LEU A 100 1.65 11.01 18.16
CA LEU A 100 2.33 12.30 18.06
C LEU A 100 3.09 12.42 16.74
N LEU A 101 3.75 11.32 16.33
CA LEU A 101 4.61 11.30 15.17
C LEU A 101 3.82 11.53 13.87
N ILE A 102 2.75 10.76 13.61
CA ILE A 102 2.01 10.87 12.34
C ILE A 102 1.40 12.28 12.17
N PRO A 103 0.69 12.85 13.17
CA PRO A 103 0.13 14.20 13.05
C PRO A 103 1.19 15.26 12.79
N PHE A 104 2.32 15.20 13.50
CA PHE A 104 3.43 16.14 13.28
C PHE A 104 3.97 16.06 11.86
N LEU A 105 4.21 14.84 11.36
CA LEU A 105 4.69 14.62 10.00
C LEU A 105 3.67 15.08 8.95
N ASP A 106 2.38 14.80 9.14
CA ASP A 106 1.32 15.22 8.22
C ASP A 106 1.13 16.74 8.20
N ILE A 107 1.25 17.42 9.34
CA ILE A 107 1.21 18.89 9.41
C ILE A 107 2.43 19.50 8.73
N ALA A 108 3.64 19.00 9.03
CA ALA A 108 4.87 19.48 8.40
C ALA A 108 4.81 19.29 6.87
N TRP A 109 4.38 18.12 6.43
CA TRP A 109 4.14 17.80 5.03
C TRP A 109 3.11 18.75 4.38
N GLY A 110 2.00 19.04 5.04
CA GLY A 110 1.01 20.02 4.58
C GLY A 110 1.56 21.44 4.47
N ILE A 111 2.43 21.85 5.40
CA ILE A 111 3.09 23.17 5.34
C ILE A 111 4.04 23.25 4.14
N PHE A 112 4.89 22.25 3.90
CA PHE A 112 5.78 22.25 2.73
C PHE A 112 5.01 22.12 1.41
N THR A 113 3.86 21.45 1.42
CA THR A 113 2.92 21.45 0.29
C THR A 113 2.38 22.84 0.01
N LEU A 114 2.03 23.60 1.05
CA LEU A 114 1.55 24.98 0.91
C LEU A 114 2.66 25.85 0.31
N LEU A 115 3.89 25.75 0.80
CA LEU A 115 5.00 26.56 0.31
C LEU A 115 5.26 26.42 -1.21
N GLN A 116 4.86 25.29 -1.82
CA GLN A 116 4.97 25.09 -3.28
C GLN A 116 4.12 26.08 -4.09
N PHE A 117 3.05 26.69 -3.56
CA PHE A 117 2.28 27.67 -4.33
C PHE A 117 3.12 28.93 -4.66
N ARG A 118 4.08 29.29 -3.80
CA ARG A 118 4.85 30.54 -3.91
C ARG A 118 6.12 30.40 -4.75
N VAL A 119 6.42 29.19 -5.18
CA VAL A 119 7.67 28.84 -5.84
C VAL A 119 7.93 29.66 -7.10
N THR A 120 9.19 30.05 -7.29
CA THR A 120 9.62 30.89 -8.42
C THR A 120 10.59 30.19 -9.36
N GLY A 121 11.17 29.06 -8.95
CA GLY A 121 12.12 28.31 -9.77
C GLY A 121 12.16 26.81 -9.49
N PHE A 122 12.88 26.10 -10.36
CA PHE A 122 13.03 24.64 -10.29
C PHE A 122 13.70 24.18 -8.99
N ALA A 123 14.79 24.83 -8.56
CA ALA A 123 15.56 24.43 -7.39
C ALA A 123 14.74 24.51 -6.08
N GLU A 124 13.93 25.56 -5.93
CA GLU A 124 13.01 25.72 -4.81
C GLU A 124 11.94 24.62 -4.81
N LEU A 125 11.35 24.32 -5.98
CA LEU A 125 10.34 23.27 -6.09
C LEU A 125 10.94 21.90 -5.79
N ALA A 126 12.16 21.63 -6.25
CA ALA A 126 12.89 20.40 -5.95
C ALA A 126 13.16 20.24 -4.45
N ALA A 127 13.57 21.30 -3.76
CA ALA A 127 13.79 21.29 -2.31
C ALA A 127 12.48 21.00 -1.54
N TYR A 128 11.38 21.67 -1.90
CA TYR A 128 10.08 21.38 -1.28
C TYR A 128 9.61 19.95 -1.56
N ARG A 129 9.82 19.44 -2.78
CA ARG A 129 9.48 18.05 -3.15
C ARG A 129 10.26 17.03 -2.35
N PHE A 130 11.55 17.26 -2.12
CA PHE A 130 12.37 16.41 -1.26
C PHE A 130 11.86 16.40 0.18
N LEU A 131 11.57 17.58 0.76
CA LEU A 131 11.07 17.69 2.13
C LEU A 131 9.70 17.03 2.27
N VAL A 132 8.80 17.23 1.30
CA VAL A 132 7.50 16.55 1.25
C VAL A 132 7.67 15.03 1.27
N GLY A 133 8.55 14.48 0.43
CA GLY A 133 8.87 13.05 0.44
C GLY A 133 9.41 12.58 1.79
N TRP A 134 10.32 13.34 2.40
CA TRP A 134 10.90 13.02 3.69
C TRP A 134 9.87 12.91 4.82
N PHE A 135 8.94 13.86 4.91
CA PHE A 135 7.89 13.83 5.93
C PHE A 135 6.83 12.74 5.66
N GLU A 136 6.59 12.39 4.39
CA GLU A 136 5.65 11.32 4.05
C GLU A 136 6.20 9.91 4.32
N ALA A 137 7.53 9.74 4.28
CA ALA A 137 8.23 8.46 4.31
C ALA A 137 7.75 7.49 5.41
N ALA A 138 7.42 8.01 6.60
CA ALA A 138 7.01 7.19 7.73
C ALA A 138 5.59 6.63 7.59
N PHE A 139 4.72 7.28 6.81
CA PHE A 139 3.29 7.02 6.88
C PHE A 139 2.93 5.57 6.52
N PHE A 140 3.42 5.09 5.38
CA PHE A 140 3.11 3.74 4.90
C PHE A 140 3.54 2.65 5.89
N PRO A 141 4.80 2.56 6.34
CA PRO A 141 5.22 1.54 7.28
C PRO A 141 4.56 1.70 8.66
N VAL A 142 4.33 2.93 9.12
CA VAL A 142 3.70 3.19 10.41
C VAL A 142 2.22 2.78 10.40
N MET A 143 1.48 3.02 9.31
CA MET A 143 0.09 2.56 9.20
C MET A 143 0.00 1.04 9.19
N HIS A 144 0.89 0.36 8.47
CA HIS A 144 0.95 -1.10 8.48
C HIS A 144 1.34 -1.65 9.86
N TYR A 145 2.24 -0.97 10.57
CA TYR A 145 2.59 -1.30 11.95
C TYR A 145 1.41 -1.08 12.90
N LEU A 146 0.67 0.01 12.74
CA LEU A 146 -0.52 0.31 13.53
C LEU A 146 -1.60 -0.75 13.31
N PHE A 147 -1.85 -1.15 12.05
CA PHE A 147 -2.77 -2.25 11.75
C PHE A 147 -2.30 -3.57 12.39
N GLY A 148 -1.01 -3.90 12.28
CA GLY A 148 -0.43 -5.10 12.89
C GLY A 148 -0.44 -5.11 14.42
N SER A 149 -0.52 -3.93 15.06
CA SER A 149 -0.52 -3.80 16.51
C SER A 149 -1.89 -4.00 17.15
N TRP A 150 -2.98 -3.75 16.42
CA TRP A 150 -4.35 -3.80 16.95
C TRP A 150 -5.21 -4.93 16.38
N TYR A 151 -4.92 -5.39 15.15
CA TYR A 151 -5.74 -6.35 14.43
C TYR A 151 -5.03 -7.68 14.22
N ARG A 152 -5.81 -8.75 14.09
CA ARG A 152 -5.34 -10.09 13.71
C ARG A 152 -5.08 -10.15 12.20
N GLY A 153 -4.28 -11.13 11.75
CA GLY A 153 -3.91 -11.27 10.34
C GLY A 153 -5.10 -11.33 9.36
N ASP A 154 -6.19 -12.01 9.75
CA ASP A 154 -7.45 -12.13 8.99
C ASP A 154 -8.24 -10.81 8.93
N GLU A 155 -8.10 -9.99 9.97
CA GLU A 155 -8.73 -8.67 10.07
C GLU A 155 -8.00 -7.60 9.24
N ILE A 156 -6.67 -7.71 9.13
CA ILE A 156 -5.82 -6.74 8.42
C ILE A 156 -6.09 -6.76 6.92
N ALA A 157 -6.29 -7.93 6.30
CA ALA A 157 -6.45 -8.03 4.85
C ALA A 157 -7.63 -7.19 4.33
N ARG A 158 -8.79 -7.28 5.01
CA ARG A 158 -10.02 -6.56 4.62
C ARG A 158 -9.91 -5.05 4.81
N ARG A 159 -9.32 -4.63 5.93
CA ARG A 159 -9.11 -3.21 6.27
C ARG A 159 -8.02 -2.58 5.40
N GLY A 160 -6.99 -3.35 5.08
CA GLY A 160 -5.96 -3.00 4.10
C GLY A 160 -6.55 -2.76 2.73
N GLY A 161 -7.49 -3.60 2.27
CA GLY A 161 -8.21 -3.37 1.01
C GLY A 161 -8.90 -2.00 0.96
N LEU A 162 -9.59 -1.60 2.03
CA LEU A 162 -10.25 -0.29 2.11
C LEU A 162 -9.23 0.87 2.17
N PHE A 163 -8.10 0.68 2.85
CA PHE A 163 -6.99 1.64 2.84
C PHE A 163 -6.53 1.96 1.41
N TYR A 164 -6.34 0.93 0.57
CA TYR A 164 -5.91 1.13 -0.82
C TYR A 164 -6.93 1.83 -1.72
N VAL A 165 -8.22 1.81 -1.39
CA VAL A 165 -9.23 2.61 -2.10
C VAL A 165 -8.93 4.11 -2.00
N GLY A 166 -8.30 4.54 -0.89
CA GLY A 166 -7.86 5.92 -0.68
C GLY A 166 -6.90 6.42 -1.78
N LEU A 167 -6.05 5.55 -2.34
CA LEU A 167 -5.13 5.90 -3.43
C LEU A 167 -5.89 6.34 -4.68
N SER A 168 -6.77 5.49 -5.18
CA SER A 168 -7.50 5.77 -6.41
C SER A 168 -8.47 6.93 -6.23
N LEU A 169 -9.13 7.01 -5.07
CA LEU A 169 -9.99 8.12 -4.73
C LEU A 169 -9.21 9.44 -4.65
N GLY A 170 -8.00 9.43 -4.08
CA GLY A 170 -7.13 10.59 -3.94
C GLY A 170 -6.71 11.15 -5.30
N THR A 171 -6.18 10.30 -6.17
CA THR A 171 -5.77 10.72 -7.51
C THR A 171 -6.95 11.19 -8.38
N LEU A 172 -8.10 10.54 -8.27
CA LEU A 172 -9.34 11.00 -8.92
C LEU A 172 -9.74 12.40 -8.44
N THR A 173 -9.76 12.60 -7.12
CA THR A 173 -10.17 13.88 -6.52
C THR A 173 -9.19 14.99 -6.89
N ALA A 174 -7.89 14.68 -6.95
CA ALA A 174 -6.86 15.63 -7.38
C ALA A 174 -7.09 16.14 -8.81
N GLY A 175 -7.40 15.24 -9.76
CA GLY A 175 -7.68 15.65 -11.14
C GLY A 175 -8.93 16.54 -11.23
N LEU A 176 -9.98 16.23 -10.46
CA LEU A 176 -11.20 17.04 -10.42
C LEU A 176 -10.98 18.41 -9.76
N ILE A 177 -10.23 18.47 -8.66
CA ILE A 177 -9.88 19.74 -8.01
C ILE A 177 -9.05 20.60 -8.98
N GLN A 178 -8.14 20.00 -9.77
CA GLN A 178 -7.33 20.76 -10.73
C GLN A 178 -8.19 21.29 -11.87
N ALA A 179 -9.10 20.47 -12.38
CA ALA A 179 -10.04 20.88 -13.41
C ALA A 179 -10.90 22.06 -12.93
N GLY A 180 -11.38 22.01 -11.68
CA GLY A 180 -12.10 23.10 -11.04
C GLY A 180 -11.26 24.36 -10.85
N ALA A 181 -10.04 24.21 -10.33
CA ALA A 181 -9.12 25.32 -10.09
C ALA A 181 -8.71 26.01 -11.40
N SER A 182 -8.33 25.24 -12.43
CA SER A 182 -7.95 25.79 -13.73
C SER A 182 -9.12 26.37 -14.54
N SER A 183 -10.37 26.00 -14.24
CA SER A 183 -11.54 26.57 -14.94
C SER A 183 -12.11 27.81 -14.26
N ARG A 184 -12.05 27.91 -12.94
CA ARG A 184 -12.73 28.98 -12.16
C ARG A 184 -11.79 29.87 -11.35
N LEU A 185 -10.59 29.41 -11.03
CA LEU A 185 -9.63 30.13 -10.18
C LEU A 185 -8.41 30.65 -10.95
N GLU A 186 -8.35 30.40 -12.26
CA GLU A 186 -7.29 30.93 -13.11
C GLU A 186 -7.32 32.47 -13.10
N GLY A 187 -6.23 33.11 -12.68
CA GLY A 187 -6.09 34.57 -12.60
C GLY A 187 -6.75 35.21 -11.38
N VAL A 188 -7.46 34.45 -10.53
CA VAL A 188 -8.06 34.97 -9.30
C VAL A 188 -6.95 35.34 -8.31
N ASN A 189 -6.99 36.56 -7.78
CA ASN A 189 -5.93 37.18 -6.97
C ASN A 189 -4.55 37.19 -7.65
N GLY A 190 -4.49 37.16 -8.99
CA GLY A 190 -3.24 37.13 -9.75
C GLY A 190 -2.48 35.79 -9.65
N LEU A 191 -3.13 34.73 -9.15
CA LEU A 191 -2.55 33.40 -9.04
C LEU A 191 -3.01 32.51 -10.20
N ALA A 192 -2.09 31.72 -10.74
CA ALA A 192 -2.41 30.68 -11.71
C ALA A 192 -3.22 29.55 -11.05
N GLY A 193 -4.07 28.86 -11.82
CA GLY A 193 -4.95 27.81 -11.29
C GLY A 193 -4.20 26.64 -10.66
N TRP A 194 -2.98 26.36 -11.09
CA TRP A 194 -2.11 25.36 -10.46
C TRP A 194 -1.62 25.77 -9.07
N ARG A 195 -1.45 27.07 -8.78
CA ARG A 195 -1.07 27.55 -7.44
C ARG A 195 -2.21 27.38 -6.44
N TRP A 196 -3.44 27.65 -6.89
CA TRP A 196 -4.64 27.43 -6.09
C TRP A 196 -4.82 25.97 -5.67
N MET A 197 -4.43 25.03 -6.51
CA MET A 197 -4.44 23.61 -6.17
C MET A 197 -3.61 23.32 -4.92
N TYR A 198 -2.36 23.79 -4.85
CA TYR A 198 -1.50 23.55 -3.68
C TYR A 198 -2.07 24.16 -2.40
N ILE A 199 -2.74 25.31 -2.50
CA ILE A 199 -3.42 25.96 -1.37
C ILE A 199 -4.59 25.10 -0.89
N ILE A 200 -5.49 24.69 -1.81
CA ILE A 200 -6.67 23.88 -1.48
C ILE A 200 -6.25 22.54 -0.87
N CYS A 201 -5.23 21.90 -1.43
CA CYS A 201 -4.75 20.63 -0.91
C CYS A 201 -4.20 20.76 0.51
N SER A 202 -3.37 21.77 0.76
CA SER A 202 -2.81 22.01 2.10
C SER A 202 -3.88 22.36 3.14
N LEU A 203 -4.92 23.08 2.72
CA LEU A 203 -6.08 23.40 3.55
C LEU A 203 -6.88 22.15 3.95
N ILE A 204 -6.88 21.10 3.12
CA ILE A 204 -7.49 19.81 3.44
C ILE A 204 -6.53 18.97 4.30
N THR A 205 -5.23 18.97 3.99
CA THR A 205 -4.21 18.17 4.67
C THR A 205 -4.00 18.55 6.13
N ILE A 206 -3.83 19.84 6.42
CA ILE A 206 -3.45 20.30 7.78
C ILE A 206 -4.53 19.93 8.82
N PRO A 207 -5.84 20.16 8.59
CA PRO A 207 -6.89 19.73 9.51
C PRO A 207 -6.93 18.22 9.70
N ILE A 208 -6.68 17.41 8.66
CA ILE A 208 -6.64 15.95 8.78
C ILE A 208 -5.44 15.51 9.61
N GLY A 209 -4.28 16.16 9.44
CA GLY A 209 -3.12 15.97 10.31
C GLY A 209 -3.44 16.28 11.78
N ILE A 210 -4.08 17.42 12.06
CA ILE A 210 -4.53 17.80 13.41
C ILE A 210 -5.55 16.79 13.97
N LEU A 211 -6.49 16.32 13.15
CA LEU A 211 -7.47 15.30 13.53
C LEU A 211 -6.77 13.99 13.94
N GLY A 212 -5.68 13.63 13.27
CA GLY A 212 -4.87 12.46 13.61
C GLY A 212 -4.41 12.45 15.07
N TYR A 213 -4.08 13.60 15.64
CA TYR A 213 -3.69 13.70 17.06
C TYR A 213 -4.82 13.28 18.01
N PHE A 214 -6.07 13.58 17.66
CA PHE A 214 -7.24 13.27 18.47
C PHE A 214 -7.82 11.88 18.21
N VAL A 215 -7.59 11.31 17.03
CA VAL A 215 -8.25 10.05 16.61
C VAL A 215 -7.33 8.83 16.74
N ILE A 216 -6.02 8.98 16.52
CA ILE A 216 -5.09 7.85 16.50
C ILE A 216 -4.96 7.26 17.92
N PRO A 217 -5.30 5.97 18.13
CA PRO A 217 -5.25 5.33 19.45
C PRO A 217 -3.83 5.07 19.96
N GLY A 218 -2.79 5.32 19.14
CA GLY A 218 -1.41 4.96 19.43
C GLY A 218 -1.17 3.45 19.26
N THR A 219 -0.09 2.93 19.84
CA THR A 219 0.15 1.48 19.92
C THR A 219 -0.25 0.97 21.30
N PRO A 220 -0.50 -0.33 21.49
CA PRO A 220 -0.78 -0.89 22.82
C PRO A 220 0.33 -0.58 23.85
N GLU A 221 1.58 -0.42 23.39
CA GLU A 221 2.74 -0.07 24.22
C GLU A 221 2.79 1.43 24.57
N GLN A 222 2.36 2.30 23.64
CA GLN A 222 2.30 3.74 23.83
C GLN A 222 0.91 4.28 23.45
N PRO A 223 -0.12 3.95 24.26
CA PRO A 223 -1.50 4.23 23.92
C PRO A 223 -1.82 5.70 24.09
N ASN A 224 -2.65 6.22 23.18
CA ASN A 224 -3.30 7.50 23.35
C ASN A 224 -4.43 7.34 24.38
N ARG A 225 -4.16 7.78 25.61
CA ARG A 225 -5.11 7.69 26.74
C ARG A 225 -6.37 8.54 26.55
N MET A 226 -6.36 9.48 25.61
CA MET A 226 -7.55 10.28 25.28
C MET A 226 -8.61 9.45 24.54
N VAL A 227 -8.19 8.41 23.83
CA VAL A 227 -9.05 7.60 22.94
C VAL A 227 -9.26 6.19 23.49
N MET A 228 -8.23 5.61 24.12
CA MET A 228 -8.24 4.24 24.65
C MET A 228 -8.19 4.20 26.18
N SER A 229 -9.16 3.49 26.77
CA SER A 229 -9.18 3.14 28.20
C SER A 229 -8.26 1.95 28.47
N ARG A 230 -7.76 1.82 29.70
CA ARG A 230 -6.88 0.72 30.12
C ARG A 230 -7.48 -0.67 29.89
N GLU A 231 -8.76 -0.82 30.22
CA GLU A 231 -9.52 -2.06 30.04
C GLU A 231 -9.55 -2.52 28.56
N ASN A 232 -9.76 -1.58 27.64
CA ASN A 232 -9.75 -1.87 26.20
C ASN A 232 -8.36 -2.29 25.70
N ILE A 233 -7.30 -1.73 26.29
CA ILE A 233 -5.92 -2.07 25.93
C ILE A 233 -5.58 -3.47 26.44
N GLU A 234 -5.91 -3.78 27.68
CA GLU A 234 -5.69 -5.10 28.27
C GLU A 234 -6.44 -6.20 27.49
N LEU A 235 -7.71 -5.95 27.17
CA LEU A 235 -8.52 -6.83 26.33
C LEU A 235 -7.90 -7.05 24.94
N SER A 236 -7.37 -5.99 24.30
CA SER A 236 -6.71 -6.08 23.01
C SER A 236 -5.44 -6.95 23.05
N VAL A 237 -4.61 -6.77 24.08
CA VAL A 237 -3.35 -7.49 24.26
C VAL A 237 -3.63 -8.96 24.55
N GLU A 238 -4.61 -9.27 25.39
CA GLU A 238 -5.02 -10.65 25.66
C GLU A 238 -5.59 -11.33 24.41
N ARG A 239 -6.39 -10.60 23.61
CA ARG A 239 -6.94 -11.08 22.34
C ARG A 239 -5.83 -11.40 21.32
N LEU A 240 -4.81 -10.55 21.20
CA LEU A 240 -3.68 -10.77 20.30
C LEU A 240 -2.79 -11.93 20.77
N LYS A 241 -2.54 -12.03 22.08
CA LYS A 241 -1.80 -13.15 22.69
C LYS A 241 -2.51 -14.49 22.44
N ARG A 242 -3.84 -14.55 22.60
CA ARG A 242 -4.65 -15.74 22.27
C ARG A 242 -4.54 -16.16 20.81
N ALA A 243 -4.30 -15.22 19.90
CA ALA A 243 -4.11 -15.48 18.47
C ALA A 243 -2.66 -15.80 18.08
N GLY A 244 -1.77 -16.04 19.05
CA GLY A 244 -0.35 -16.32 18.80
C GLY A 244 0.41 -15.12 18.20
N HIS A 245 -0.17 -13.93 18.19
CA HIS A 245 0.52 -12.72 17.74
C HIS A 245 1.38 -12.21 18.89
N ALA A 246 2.68 -12.48 18.84
CA ALA A 246 3.63 -11.87 19.76
C ALA A 246 3.80 -10.39 19.41
N SER A 247 3.15 -9.49 20.14
CA SER A 247 3.36 -8.03 19.95
C SER A 247 4.74 -7.55 20.41
N HIS A 248 5.65 -8.45 20.77
CA HIS A 248 6.90 -8.12 21.43
C HIS A 248 8.11 -8.74 20.73
N GLY A 249 9.01 -7.86 20.33
CA GLY A 249 10.38 -8.20 19.98
C GLY A 249 11.18 -6.92 19.78
N LYS A 250 12.04 -6.57 20.75
CA LYS A 250 13.06 -5.56 20.51
C LYS A 250 13.92 -6.03 19.34
N PHE A 251 14.10 -5.17 18.35
CA PHE A 251 14.92 -5.46 17.17
C PHE A 251 16.31 -5.93 17.60
N ARG A 252 16.70 -7.13 17.16
CA ARG A 252 18.05 -7.68 17.38
C ARG A 252 18.78 -7.69 16.04
N PHE A 253 19.90 -6.99 15.95
CA PHE A 253 20.75 -6.96 14.75
C PHE A 253 21.15 -8.36 14.23
N GLY A 254 21.20 -9.37 15.11
CA GLY A 254 21.44 -10.76 14.70
C GLY A 254 20.34 -11.38 13.82
N ALA A 255 19.09 -10.93 13.97
CA ALA A 255 17.97 -11.36 13.13
C ALA A 255 18.12 -10.88 11.67
N LEU A 256 18.77 -9.73 11.46
CA LEU A 256 19.03 -9.18 10.14
C LEU A 256 19.83 -10.14 9.27
N LYS A 257 20.89 -10.71 9.84
CA LYS A 257 21.76 -11.66 9.14
C LYS A 257 20.95 -12.87 8.68
N LYS A 258 20.02 -13.35 9.50
CA LYS A 258 19.14 -14.48 9.17
C LYS A 258 18.16 -14.14 8.04
N VAL A 259 17.61 -12.92 8.04
CA VAL A 259 16.69 -12.45 6.99
C VAL A 259 17.43 -12.29 5.65
N PHE A 260 18.58 -11.61 5.64
CA PHE A 260 19.39 -11.39 4.42
C PHE A 260 19.93 -12.68 3.81
N LEU A 261 20.20 -13.70 4.62
CA LEU A 261 20.66 -15.02 4.15
C LEU A 261 19.51 -15.92 3.66
N SER A 262 18.25 -15.51 3.85
CA SER A 262 17.09 -16.31 3.42
C SER A 262 16.84 -16.13 1.92
N PRO A 263 16.87 -17.20 1.10
CA PRO A 263 16.55 -17.10 -0.34
C PRO A 263 15.13 -16.60 -0.62
N GLN A 264 14.20 -16.85 0.31
CA GLN A 264 12.82 -16.39 0.23
C GLN A 264 12.71 -14.86 0.29
N PHE A 265 13.57 -14.21 1.08
CA PHE A 265 13.61 -12.76 1.19
C PHE A 265 13.98 -12.11 -0.15
N TRP A 266 15.01 -12.62 -0.81
CA TRP A 266 15.41 -12.16 -2.14
C TRP A 266 14.34 -12.42 -3.20
N GLY A 267 13.66 -13.58 -3.15
CA GLY A 267 12.52 -13.85 -4.02
C GLY A 267 11.38 -12.83 -3.86
N ILE A 268 11.04 -12.46 -2.62
CA ILE A 268 10.03 -11.44 -2.35
C ILE A 268 10.47 -10.06 -2.85
N ILE A 269 11.73 -9.67 -2.64
CA ILE A 269 12.27 -8.40 -3.16
C ILE A 269 12.15 -8.34 -4.68
N VAL A 270 12.54 -9.40 -5.39
CA VAL A 270 12.46 -9.42 -6.86
C VAL A 270 11.03 -9.19 -7.34
N VAL A 271 10.05 -9.86 -6.71
CA VAL A 271 8.63 -9.66 -7.04
C VAL A 271 8.19 -8.22 -6.71
N ASP A 272 8.55 -7.67 -5.56
CA ASP A 272 8.17 -6.31 -5.17
C ASP A 272 8.81 -5.24 -6.09
N VAL A 273 10.09 -5.37 -6.42
CA VAL A 273 10.79 -4.47 -7.36
C VAL A 273 10.11 -4.50 -8.73
N LEU A 274 9.81 -5.70 -9.26
CA LEU A 274 9.12 -5.82 -10.54
C LEU A 274 7.71 -5.23 -10.48
N PHE A 275 7.01 -5.37 -9.36
CA PHE A 275 5.69 -4.79 -9.14
C PHE A 275 5.72 -3.26 -9.19
N TRP A 276 6.63 -2.62 -8.46
CA TRP A 276 6.79 -1.16 -8.49
C TRP A 276 7.14 -0.64 -9.89
N ASN A 277 8.00 -1.35 -10.63
CA ASN A 277 8.39 -0.97 -11.98
C ASN A 277 7.30 -1.23 -13.04
N ALA A 278 6.48 -2.26 -12.86
CA ALA A 278 5.31 -2.53 -13.71
C ALA A 278 4.21 -1.47 -13.55
N GLY A 279 4.17 -0.76 -12.42
CA GLY A 279 3.22 0.33 -12.17
C GLY A 279 3.73 1.74 -12.50
N ILE A 280 4.98 1.89 -12.96
CA ILE A 280 5.66 3.20 -13.00
C ILE A 280 5.03 4.19 -13.99
N HIS A 281 4.51 3.70 -15.11
CA HIS A 281 3.82 4.50 -16.10
C HIS A 281 2.60 5.27 -15.56
N THR A 282 1.99 4.78 -14.47
CA THR A 282 0.85 5.43 -13.81
C THR A 282 1.29 6.65 -13.01
N SER A 283 2.38 6.56 -12.23
CA SER A 283 2.89 7.65 -11.41
C SER A 283 3.62 8.72 -12.23
N SER A 284 4.17 8.37 -13.39
CA SER A 284 4.83 9.32 -14.30
C SER A 284 3.88 10.29 -15.04
N GLY A 285 2.56 10.18 -14.86
CA GLY A 285 1.60 11.09 -15.47
C GLY A 285 1.44 10.91 -16.99
N THR A 286 1.81 9.73 -17.52
CA THR A 286 1.83 9.44 -18.97
C THR A 286 0.47 9.67 -19.64
N PHE A 287 -0.63 9.32 -18.97
CA PHE A 287 -1.99 9.52 -19.47
C PHE A 287 -2.34 11.00 -19.66
N LEU A 288 -2.06 11.83 -18.66
CA LEU A 288 -2.30 13.28 -18.72
C LEU A 288 -1.47 13.94 -19.82
N LEU A 289 -0.20 13.54 -19.96
CA LEU A 289 0.69 14.04 -21.00
C LEU A 289 0.23 13.61 -22.39
N TRP A 290 -0.29 12.39 -22.54
CA TRP A 290 -0.90 11.94 -23.78
C TRP A 290 -2.16 12.76 -24.13
N ILE A 291 -3.08 12.97 -23.19
CA ILE A 291 -4.29 13.79 -23.44
C ILE A 291 -3.90 15.23 -23.81
N LYS A 292 -2.91 15.83 -23.13
CA LYS A 292 -2.38 17.17 -23.46
C LYS A 292 -1.78 17.20 -24.88
N SER A 293 -1.11 16.12 -25.32
CA SER A 293 -0.52 16.03 -26.66
C SER A 293 -1.53 16.04 -27.80
N LEU A 294 -2.81 15.73 -27.53
CA LEU A 294 -3.87 15.78 -28.55
C LEU A 294 -4.19 17.22 -29.00
N GLY A 295 -3.80 18.24 -28.22
CA GLY A 295 -3.92 19.66 -28.59
C GLY A 295 -5.34 20.21 -28.71
N ARG A 296 -6.37 19.39 -28.46
CA ARG A 296 -7.79 19.73 -28.66
C ARG A 296 -8.59 20.01 -27.39
N TYR A 297 -7.94 19.93 -26.22
CA TYR A 297 -8.60 20.06 -24.92
C TYR A 297 -7.97 21.20 -24.10
N SER A 298 -8.80 21.93 -23.35
CA SER A 298 -8.33 22.90 -22.35
C SER A 298 -7.65 22.19 -21.19
N ALA A 299 -6.78 22.89 -20.46
CA ALA A 299 -6.10 22.34 -19.28
C ALA A 299 -7.08 21.75 -18.24
N ALA A 300 -8.23 22.40 -18.04
CA ALA A 300 -9.28 21.89 -17.16
C ALA A 300 -9.86 20.57 -17.68
N ARG A 301 -10.15 20.48 -18.99
CA ARG A 301 -10.70 19.26 -19.62
C ARG A 301 -9.68 18.11 -19.66
N VAL A 302 -8.39 18.42 -19.85
CA VAL A 302 -7.30 17.43 -19.78
C VAL A 302 -7.28 16.76 -18.40
N ASN A 303 -7.33 17.56 -17.33
CA ASN A 303 -7.35 17.05 -15.96
C ASN A 303 -8.62 16.24 -15.69
N GLU A 304 -9.79 16.71 -16.13
CA GLU A 304 -11.07 16.01 -15.98
C GLU A 304 -11.04 14.63 -16.66
N LEU A 305 -10.59 14.56 -17.92
CA LEU A 305 -10.45 13.29 -18.64
C LEU A 305 -9.39 12.36 -18.03
N GLY A 306 -8.34 12.94 -17.43
CA GLY A 306 -7.32 12.21 -16.69
C GLY A 306 -7.87 11.42 -15.49
N THR A 307 -9.05 11.79 -14.97
CA THR A 307 -9.69 11.11 -13.83
C THR A 307 -10.38 9.80 -14.17
N ILE A 308 -10.57 9.49 -15.47
CA ILE A 308 -11.22 8.25 -15.91
C ILE A 308 -10.42 7.03 -15.47
N ALA A 309 -9.09 7.09 -15.63
CA ALA A 309 -8.19 6.00 -15.27
C ALA A 309 -8.21 5.67 -13.76
N PRO A 310 -8.03 6.63 -12.82
CA PRO A 310 -8.15 6.34 -11.39
C PRO A 310 -9.57 5.96 -10.97
N ALA A 311 -10.63 6.46 -11.64
CA ALA A 311 -12.01 6.03 -11.37
C ALA A 311 -12.20 4.52 -11.60
N LEU A 312 -11.73 4.02 -12.74
CA LEU A 312 -11.74 2.59 -13.06
C LEU A 312 -10.79 1.80 -12.15
N GLY A 313 -9.72 2.43 -11.67
CA GLY A 313 -8.81 1.87 -10.66
C GLY A 313 -9.52 1.42 -9.37
N ILE A 314 -10.54 2.15 -8.93
CA ILE A 314 -11.36 1.74 -7.76
C ILE A 314 -12.05 0.41 -8.06
N PHE A 315 -12.69 0.30 -9.22
CA PHE A 315 -13.36 -0.93 -9.65
C PHE A 315 -12.37 -2.10 -9.77
N TYR A 316 -11.21 -1.89 -10.42
CA TYR A 316 -10.19 -2.93 -10.55
C TYR A 316 -9.65 -3.40 -9.20
N THR A 317 -9.39 -2.47 -8.28
CA THR A 317 -8.88 -2.78 -6.94
C THR A 317 -9.88 -3.65 -6.17
N LEU A 318 -11.16 -3.25 -6.14
CA LEU A 318 -12.19 -4.04 -5.48
C LEU A 318 -12.35 -5.41 -6.14
N PHE A 319 -12.45 -5.45 -7.46
CA PHE A 319 -12.63 -6.70 -8.21
C PHE A 319 -11.49 -7.70 -7.96
N ILE A 320 -10.24 -7.24 -8.00
CA ILE A 320 -9.06 -8.10 -7.80
C ILE A 320 -8.94 -8.55 -6.34
N CYS A 321 -9.20 -7.67 -5.37
CA CYS A 321 -9.24 -8.04 -3.96
C CYS A 321 -10.28 -9.13 -3.69
N PHE A 322 -11.52 -8.95 -4.15
CA PHE A 322 -12.57 -9.96 -3.98
C PHE A 322 -12.25 -11.26 -4.73
N ALA A 323 -11.68 -11.18 -5.94
CA ALA A 323 -11.27 -12.36 -6.69
C ALA A 323 -10.14 -13.14 -5.98
N SER A 324 -9.19 -12.43 -5.37
CA SER A 324 -8.12 -13.02 -4.56
C SER A 324 -8.68 -13.76 -3.35
N ASP A 325 -9.55 -13.11 -2.59
CA ASP A 325 -10.04 -13.62 -1.30
C ASP A 325 -11.06 -14.74 -1.47
N LEU A 326 -11.86 -14.73 -2.54
CA LEU A 326 -13.00 -15.65 -2.71
C LEU A 326 -12.73 -16.82 -3.66
N VAL A 327 -11.90 -16.66 -4.69
CA VAL A 327 -11.88 -17.60 -5.83
C VAL A 327 -10.48 -18.07 -6.22
N LEU A 328 -9.50 -17.17 -6.33
CA LEU A 328 -8.26 -17.43 -7.07
C LEU A 328 -7.02 -17.60 -6.17
N GLY A 329 -7.02 -17.03 -4.97
CA GLY A 329 -5.84 -16.90 -4.13
C GLY A 329 -4.84 -15.84 -4.65
N PRO A 330 -3.83 -15.47 -3.84
CA PRO A 330 -3.02 -14.27 -4.08
C PRO A 330 -2.23 -14.30 -5.39
N ALA A 331 -1.59 -15.43 -5.70
CA ALA A 331 -0.74 -15.55 -6.88
C ALA A 331 -1.53 -15.47 -8.19
N TRP A 332 -2.71 -16.08 -8.27
CA TRP A 332 -3.55 -16.01 -9.46
C TRP A 332 -4.23 -14.65 -9.62
N ALA A 333 -4.56 -13.99 -8.51
CA ALA A 333 -5.03 -12.60 -8.55
C ALA A 333 -3.94 -11.66 -9.10
N ILE A 334 -2.66 -11.86 -8.73
CA ILE A 334 -1.52 -11.10 -9.31
C ILE A 334 -1.51 -11.25 -10.82
N THR A 335 -1.62 -12.50 -11.28
CA THR A 335 -1.63 -12.83 -12.71
C THR A 335 -2.81 -12.23 -13.45
N LEU A 336 -4.02 -12.27 -12.89
CA LEU A 336 -5.21 -11.68 -13.51
C LEU A 336 -5.07 -10.16 -13.68
N SER A 337 -4.63 -9.47 -12.62
CA SER A 337 -4.36 -8.04 -12.61
C SER A 337 -3.32 -7.64 -13.67
N HIS A 338 -2.19 -8.34 -13.71
CA HIS A 338 -1.11 -8.01 -14.65
C HIS A 338 -1.41 -8.45 -16.07
N THR A 339 -2.23 -9.47 -16.29
CA THR A 339 -2.70 -9.82 -17.64
C THR A 339 -3.51 -8.66 -18.23
N TRP A 340 -4.39 -8.05 -17.42
CA TRP A 340 -5.15 -6.87 -17.83
C TRP A 340 -4.22 -5.68 -18.13
N ASN A 341 -3.23 -5.42 -17.28
CA ASN A 341 -2.23 -4.38 -17.49
C ASN A 341 -1.37 -4.63 -18.75
N ILE A 342 -0.96 -5.87 -18.99
CA ILE A 342 -0.15 -6.28 -20.15
C ILE A 342 -0.91 -6.00 -21.45
N LEU A 343 -2.22 -6.27 -21.51
CA LEU A 343 -3.04 -5.95 -22.70
C LEU A 343 -2.99 -4.45 -23.03
N GLY A 344 -3.12 -3.59 -22.02
CA GLY A 344 -2.98 -2.14 -22.20
C GLY A 344 -1.58 -1.74 -22.65
N LEU A 345 -0.55 -2.28 -22.01
CA LEU A 345 0.85 -1.99 -22.33
C LEU A 345 1.25 -2.44 -23.74
N VAL A 346 0.78 -3.59 -24.23
CA VAL A 346 1.03 -4.05 -25.60
C VAL A 346 0.49 -3.04 -26.62
N ILE A 347 -0.73 -2.53 -26.40
CA ILE A 347 -1.34 -1.50 -27.26
C ILE A 347 -0.49 -0.22 -27.25
N LEU A 348 0.01 0.20 -26.08
CA LEU A 348 0.85 1.40 -25.94
C LEU A 348 2.25 1.23 -26.55
N VAL A 349 2.81 0.02 -26.54
CA VAL A 349 4.10 -0.30 -27.19
C VAL A 349 3.97 -0.23 -28.70
N VAL A 350 2.91 -0.81 -29.28
CA VAL A 350 2.66 -0.74 -30.73
C VAL A 350 2.46 0.72 -31.16
N TRP A 351 1.73 1.49 -30.35
CA TRP A 351 1.44 2.92 -30.49
C TRP A 351 0.61 3.32 -31.73
N ASP A 352 0.86 2.70 -32.88
CA ASP A 352 0.14 2.96 -34.13
C ASP A 352 -1.18 2.18 -34.18
N VAL A 353 -2.14 2.66 -33.38
CA VAL A 353 -3.47 2.06 -33.21
C VAL A 353 -4.53 3.17 -33.21
N PRO A 354 -5.79 2.84 -33.51
CA PRO A 354 -6.90 3.78 -33.42
C PRO A 354 -6.97 4.45 -32.04
N GLU A 355 -7.37 5.72 -32.01
CA GLU A 355 -7.49 6.49 -30.76
C GLU A 355 -8.32 5.79 -29.67
N PRO A 356 -9.47 5.15 -29.97
CA PRO A 356 -10.24 4.41 -28.97
C PRO A 356 -9.43 3.29 -28.28
N ALA A 357 -8.49 2.67 -28.99
CA ALA A 357 -7.61 1.64 -28.41
C ALA A 357 -6.64 2.25 -27.39
N LYS A 358 -6.15 3.48 -27.62
CA LYS A 358 -5.31 4.20 -26.66
C LYS A 358 -6.10 4.61 -25.41
N TRP A 359 -7.33 5.07 -25.59
CA TRP A 359 -8.25 5.35 -24.46
C TRP A 359 -8.47 4.10 -23.61
N PHE A 360 -8.73 2.95 -24.25
CA PHE A 360 -8.84 1.68 -23.55
C PHE A 360 -7.53 1.35 -22.80
N ALA A 361 -6.39 1.40 -23.49
CA ALA A 361 -5.10 1.05 -22.89
C ALA A 361 -4.76 1.91 -21.67
N PHE A 362 -4.89 3.24 -21.77
CA PHE A 362 -4.68 4.12 -20.63
C PHE A 362 -5.73 3.96 -19.53
N SER A 363 -6.95 3.54 -19.85
CA SER A 363 -7.97 3.26 -18.83
C SER A 363 -7.60 2.04 -17.98
N THR A 364 -6.86 1.07 -18.53
CA THR A 364 -6.42 -0.14 -17.83
C THR A 364 -5.20 0.05 -16.92
N ILE A 365 -4.54 1.22 -16.96
CA ILE A 365 -3.27 1.50 -16.27
C ILE A 365 -3.32 1.27 -14.75
N TYR A 366 -4.45 1.56 -14.09
CA TYR A 366 -4.60 1.38 -12.64
C TYR A 366 -4.80 -0.08 -12.22
N SER A 367 -4.99 -1.00 -13.18
CA SER A 367 -5.01 -2.44 -12.87
C SER A 367 -3.69 -2.91 -12.28
N SER A 368 -2.56 -2.24 -12.57
CA SER A 368 -1.26 -2.55 -11.96
C SER A 368 -1.24 -2.31 -10.44
N TYR A 369 -1.92 -1.27 -9.96
CA TYR A 369 -1.96 -0.93 -8.52
C TYR A 369 -2.96 -1.75 -7.72
N ALA A 370 -4.01 -2.25 -8.37
CA ALA A 370 -5.05 -3.06 -7.74
C ALA A 370 -4.51 -4.31 -7.00
N MET A 371 -3.31 -4.77 -7.37
CA MET A 371 -2.65 -5.90 -6.75
C MET A 371 -1.82 -5.56 -5.49
N SER A 372 -1.54 -4.28 -5.21
CA SER A 372 -0.68 -3.90 -4.08
C SER A 372 -1.16 -4.49 -2.75
N SER A 373 -2.47 -4.41 -2.49
CA SER A 373 -3.13 -4.94 -1.28
C SER A 373 -2.91 -6.45 -1.11
N VAL A 374 -3.13 -7.21 -2.18
CA VAL A 374 -3.03 -8.67 -2.19
C VAL A 374 -1.56 -9.11 -2.08
N PHE A 375 -0.63 -8.44 -2.76
CA PHE A 375 0.79 -8.74 -2.66
C PHE A 375 1.32 -8.50 -1.25
N HIS A 376 1.07 -7.34 -0.64
CA HIS A 376 1.52 -7.07 0.73
C HIS A 376 0.82 -7.98 1.74
N GLY A 377 -0.45 -8.34 1.53
CA GLY A 377 -1.14 -9.37 2.32
C GLY A 377 -0.44 -10.74 2.23
N TRP A 378 0.00 -11.13 1.02
CA TRP A 378 0.74 -12.37 0.81
C TRP A 378 2.13 -12.33 1.46
N VAL A 379 2.89 -11.26 1.32
CA VAL A 379 4.20 -11.11 1.99
C VAL A 379 4.06 -11.18 3.52
N ASN A 380 3.02 -10.54 4.06
CA ASN A 380 2.70 -10.59 5.49
C ASN A 380 2.47 -12.02 5.99
N THR A 381 1.80 -12.85 5.19
CA THR A 381 1.51 -14.24 5.54
C THR A 381 2.71 -15.17 5.38
N GLN A 382 3.71 -14.80 4.57
CA GLN A 382 4.99 -15.51 4.46
C GLN A 382 5.92 -15.27 5.67
N LEU A 383 5.79 -14.12 6.35
CA LEU A 383 6.68 -13.67 7.43
C LEU A 383 6.13 -13.96 8.84
N ARG A 384 5.26 -14.97 8.99
CA ARG A 384 4.54 -15.28 10.25
C ARG A 384 5.46 -15.63 11.43
N SER A 385 6.66 -16.14 11.18
CA SER A 385 7.51 -16.75 12.23
C SER A 385 8.09 -15.77 13.25
N SER A 386 8.17 -14.46 12.95
CA SER A 386 8.67 -13.45 13.90
C SER A 386 8.10 -12.05 13.59
N PRO A 387 7.25 -11.48 14.47
CA PRO A 387 6.63 -10.17 14.25
C PRO A 387 7.62 -9.00 14.11
N ALA A 388 8.72 -9.01 14.86
CA ALA A 388 9.77 -7.99 14.75
C ALA A 388 10.57 -8.11 13.44
N GLU A 389 10.81 -9.33 12.96
CA GLU A 389 11.43 -9.56 11.65
C GLU A 389 10.46 -9.16 10.52
N ARG A 390 9.14 -9.37 10.68
CA ARG A 390 8.11 -9.02 9.70
C ARG A 390 8.05 -7.53 9.40
N SER A 391 7.91 -6.68 10.42
CA SER A 391 7.81 -5.22 10.21
C SER A 391 9.08 -4.65 9.58
N PHE A 392 10.26 -5.10 10.02
CA PHE A 392 11.53 -4.68 9.42
C PHE A 392 11.68 -5.15 7.97
N THR A 393 11.34 -6.42 7.71
CA THR A 393 11.42 -6.99 6.37
C THR A 393 10.52 -6.25 5.39
N LEU A 394 9.29 -5.89 5.79
CA LEU A 394 8.37 -5.11 4.97
C LEU A 394 8.89 -3.70 4.66
N VAL A 395 9.43 -3.01 5.67
CA VAL A 395 10.03 -1.67 5.48
C VAL A 395 11.22 -1.76 4.52
N LEU A 396 12.09 -2.75 4.69
CA LEU A 396 13.28 -2.92 3.87
C LEU A 396 12.93 -3.30 2.42
N ILE A 397 11.99 -4.23 2.24
CA ILE A 397 11.47 -4.59 0.90
C ILE A 397 10.91 -3.35 0.22
N ASN A 398 10.06 -2.59 0.91
CA ASN A 398 9.47 -1.37 0.36
C ASN A 398 10.53 -0.31 0.02
N ALA A 399 11.52 -0.08 0.90
CA ALA A 399 12.60 0.88 0.67
C ALA A 399 13.44 0.51 -0.56
N ILE A 400 13.79 -0.77 -0.71
CA ILE A 400 14.55 -1.26 -1.87
C ILE A 400 13.71 -1.10 -3.14
N SER A 401 12.45 -1.54 -3.13
CA SER A 401 11.58 -1.46 -4.31
C SER A 401 11.26 -0.02 -4.70
N GLN A 402 10.95 0.84 -3.73
CA GLN A 402 10.71 2.26 -3.98
C GLN A 402 11.98 2.95 -4.50
N SER A 403 13.17 2.59 -3.99
CA SER A 403 14.43 3.13 -4.51
C SER A 403 14.61 2.87 -6.01
N SER A 404 14.19 1.70 -6.49
CA SER A 404 14.26 1.35 -7.92
C SER A 404 13.45 2.30 -8.80
N THR A 405 12.40 2.91 -8.25
CA THR A 405 11.56 3.88 -8.96
C THR A 405 12.11 5.30 -8.95
N ALA A 406 13.21 5.57 -8.22
CA ALA A 406 13.84 6.89 -8.22
C ALA A 406 14.54 7.19 -9.56
N TRP A 407 15.31 6.23 -10.08
CA TRP A 407 16.10 6.41 -11.30
C TRP A 407 15.42 5.90 -12.57
N THR A 408 14.52 4.92 -12.44
CA THR A 408 13.89 4.29 -13.61
C THR A 408 13.07 5.26 -14.47
N PRO A 409 12.20 6.14 -13.92
CA PRO A 409 11.45 7.12 -14.71
C PRO A 409 12.36 8.08 -15.48
N LEU A 410 13.51 8.46 -14.91
CA LEU A 410 14.46 9.37 -15.55
C LEU A 410 15.01 8.79 -16.86
N LEU A 411 15.13 7.47 -16.93
CA LEU A 411 15.67 6.74 -18.09
C LEU A 411 14.59 6.38 -19.10
N VAL A 412 13.40 6.02 -18.63
CA VAL A 412 12.38 5.36 -19.47
C VAL A 412 11.15 6.22 -19.77
N PHE A 413 10.88 7.26 -18.98
CA PHE A 413 9.76 8.19 -19.19
C PHE A 413 10.19 9.67 -19.29
N PRO A 414 11.25 10.03 -20.04
CA PRO A 414 11.62 11.44 -20.18
C PRO A 414 10.50 12.23 -20.89
N PRO A 415 10.02 13.37 -20.36
CA PRO A 415 8.94 14.18 -20.94
C PRO A 415 9.20 14.64 -22.38
N VAL A 416 10.46 14.62 -22.82
CA VAL A 416 10.86 14.92 -24.21
C VAL A 416 10.41 13.82 -25.18
N GLU A 417 10.32 12.57 -24.72
CA GLU A 417 9.80 11.43 -25.50
C GLU A 417 8.26 11.30 -25.40
N ALA A 418 7.60 12.24 -24.70
CA ALA A 418 6.16 12.29 -24.65
C ALA A 418 5.58 12.54 -26.06
N PRO A 419 4.45 11.93 -26.43
CA PRO A 419 3.63 11.02 -25.62
C PRO A 419 3.92 9.52 -25.84
N ARG A 420 4.84 9.17 -26.75
CA ARG A 420 5.03 7.79 -27.22
C ARG A 420 5.83 6.91 -26.26
N TYR A 421 6.83 7.47 -25.57
CA TYR A 421 7.66 6.75 -24.57
C TYR A 421 8.02 5.31 -24.97
N SER A 422 8.63 5.12 -26.15
CA SER A 422 8.85 3.77 -26.72
C SER A 422 9.67 2.87 -25.80
N LYS A 423 10.65 3.43 -25.07
CA LYS A 423 11.44 2.72 -24.05
C LYS A 423 10.63 2.46 -22.79
N GLY A 424 9.85 3.45 -22.35
CA GLY A 424 8.98 3.43 -21.18
C GLY A 424 8.01 2.26 -21.19
N PHE A 425 7.12 2.22 -22.17
CA PHE A 425 6.09 1.19 -22.22
C PHE A 425 6.68 -0.20 -22.45
N ALA A 426 7.77 -0.34 -23.22
CA ALA A 426 8.44 -1.62 -23.41
C ALA A 426 9.09 -2.13 -22.11
N PHE A 427 9.74 -1.26 -21.34
CA PHE A 427 10.33 -1.60 -20.04
C PHE A 427 9.25 -2.02 -19.03
N THR A 428 8.15 -1.27 -18.96
CA THR A 428 7.02 -1.60 -18.08
C THR A 428 6.36 -2.92 -18.48
N LEU A 429 6.20 -3.19 -19.79
CA LEU A 429 5.70 -4.46 -20.30
C LEU A 429 6.61 -5.63 -19.91
N GLY A 430 7.92 -5.49 -20.10
CA GLY A 430 8.90 -6.50 -19.68
C GLY A 430 8.83 -6.77 -18.18
N SER A 431 8.74 -5.71 -17.37
CA SER A 431 8.60 -5.81 -15.90
C SER A 431 7.31 -6.52 -15.49
N ALA A 432 6.18 -6.24 -16.16
CA ALA A 432 4.90 -6.88 -15.90
C ALA A 432 4.91 -8.38 -16.24
N ILE A 433 5.52 -8.77 -17.36
CA ILE A 433 5.65 -10.19 -17.75
C ILE A 433 6.57 -10.93 -16.76
N LEU A 434 7.72 -10.34 -16.45
CA LEU A 434 8.66 -10.91 -15.48
C LEU A 434 8.04 -11.02 -14.09
N LEU A 435 7.18 -10.09 -13.68
CA LEU A 435 6.47 -10.15 -12.41
C LEU A 435 5.59 -11.41 -12.32
N VAL A 436 4.82 -11.70 -13.37
CA VAL A 436 3.95 -12.89 -13.40
C VAL A 436 4.81 -14.16 -13.27
N ILE A 437 5.90 -14.24 -14.01
CA ILE A 437 6.84 -15.38 -13.95
C ILE A 437 7.45 -15.51 -12.54
N ALA A 438 7.99 -14.42 -11.99
CA ALA A 438 8.63 -14.39 -10.68
C ALA A 438 7.64 -14.76 -9.55
N THR A 439 6.38 -14.31 -9.66
CA THR A 439 5.32 -14.63 -8.72
C THR A 439 5.03 -16.14 -8.69
N HIS A 440 4.93 -16.77 -9.86
CA HIS A 440 4.71 -18.22 -9.94
C HIS A 440 5.92 -19.03 -9.49
N ILE A 441 7.16 -18.57 -9.77
CA ILE A 441 8.38 -19.18 -9.23
C ILE A 441 8.39 -19.12 -7.71
N LEU A 442 8.11 -17.95 -7.13
CA LEU A 442 8.05 -17.76 -5.68
C LEU A 442 6.96 -18.65 -5.06
N ARG A 443 5.80 -18.75 -5.70
CA ARG A 443 4.71 -19.64 -5.27
C ARG A 443 5.17 -21.10 -5.23
N VAL A 444 5.80 -21.61 -6.28
CA VAL A 444 6.29 -23.00 -6.33
C VAL A 444 7.36 -23.23 -5.27
N TYR A 445 8.27 -22.27 -5.07
CA TYR A 445 9.30 -22.35 -4.05
C TYR A 445 8.71 -22.41 -2.63
N VAL A 446 7.75 -21.53 -2.33
CA VAL A 446 7.05 -21.51 -1.03
C VAL A 446 6.29 -22.82 -0.81
N LYS A 447 5.54 -23.29 -1.82
CA LYS A 447 4.77 -24.54 -1.72
C LYS A 447 5.66 -25.76 -1.44
N ARG A 448 6.86 -25.80 -2.01
CA ARG A 448 7.84 -26.86 -1.75
C ARG A 448 8.44 -26.81 -0.35
N ARG A 449 8.56 -25.62 0.23
CA ARG A 449 9.17 -25.41 1.55
C ARG A 449 8.16 -25.59 2.68
N ASP A 450 6.93 -25.15 2.47
CA ASP A 450 5.85 -25.24 3.45
C ASP A 450 4.50 -25.43 2.73
N PRO A 451 4.05 -26.69 2.57
CA PRO A 451 2.79 -27.02 1.89
C PRO A 451 1.55 -26.40 2.54
N GLN A 452 1.62 -26.03 3.83
CA GLN A 452 0.47 -25.50 4.58
C GLN A 452 0.26 -23.98 4.40
N VAL A 453 1.22 -23.27 3.80
CA VAL A 453 1.18 -21.79 3.72
C VAL A 453 0.20 -21.26 2.68
N GLU A 454 -0.07 -22.02 1.61
CA GLU A 454 -1.00 -21.62 0.54
C GLU A 454 -2.46 -21.48 1.06
N ASN A 455 -2.77 -22.19 2.15
CA ASN A 455 -4.09 -22.33 2.77
C ASN A 455 -4.38 -21.30 3.86
N THR A 456 -3.73 -20.13 3.80
CA THR A 456 -3.86 -19.15 4.88
C THR A 456 -4.31 -17.75 4.45
N THR A 457 -4.53 -17.54 3.16
CA THR A 457 -5.30 -16.41 2.60
C THR A 457 -6.67 -16.85 2.08
N GLY A 458 -6.92 -18.16 1.99
CA GLY A 458 -8.23 -18.77 1.89
C GLY A 458 -8.34 -19.83 2.97
N PHE A 459 -9.53 -20.05 3.52
CA PHE A 459 -9.80 -21.06 4.55
C PHE A 459 -9.13 -22.41 4.20
N PRO A 460 -8.59 -23.13 5.20
CA PRO A 460 -7.75 -24.30 4.95
C PRO A 460 -8.44 -25.34 4.06
N GLU A 461 -7.80 -25.72 2.95
CA GLU A 461 -8.16 -26.92 2.21
C GLU A 461 -7.85 -28.14 3.09
N SER A 462 -8.87 -28.99 3.28
CA SER A 462 -8.70 -30.31 3.87
C SER A 462 -8.41 -31.27 2.73
N ASP A 463 -7.17 -31.74 2.61
CA ASP A 463 -6.88 -32.90 1.78
C ASP A 463 -7.41 -34.16 2.50
N PRO A 464 -8.21 -35.00 1.82
CA PRO A 464 -8.81 -36.20 2.41
C PRO A 464 -7.90 -37.41 2.22
N GLU A 465 -6.71 -37.45 2.83
CA GLU A 465 -5.87 -38.66 2.76
C GLU A 465 -4.84 -38.69 3.91
N ASP A 466 -5.30 -39.07 5.11
CA ASP A 466 -4.46 -39.80 6.08
C ASP A 466 -5.37 -40.44 7.15
N HIS A 467 -6.10 -41.47 6.74
CA HIS A 467 -6.68 -42.45 7.67
C HIS A 467 -5.76 -43.67 7.73
N ALA A 468 -4.58 -43.51 8.33
CA ALA A 468 -3.84 -44.65 8.86
C ALA A 468 -4.38 -44.96 10.27
N THR A 469 -5.17 -46.02 10.34
CA THR A 469 -5.71 -46.67 11.53
C THR A 469 -4.63 -46.90 12.59
N VAL A 470 -4.77 -46.26 13.76
CA VAL A 470 -4.15 -46.74 15.00
C VAL A 470 -5.19 -47.60 15.71
N ASP A 471 -5.01 -48.91 15.59
CA ASP A 471 -5.77 -49.95 16.28
C ASP A 471 -5.48 -49.87 17.79
N ASP A 472 -6.48 -49.41 18.54
CA ASP A 472 -6.44 -49.22 19.99
C ASP A 472 -6.94 -50.51 20.67
N SER A 473 -6.14 -51.58 20.56
CA SER A 473 -6.42 -52.87 21.20
C SER A 473 -5.19 -53.46 21.89
N LYS A 474 -4.67 -52.75 22.91
CA LYS A 474 -3.85 -53.33 24.01
C LYS A 474 -3.66 -52.32 25.15
N ARG A 475 -4.70 -52.15 25.98
CA ARG A 475 -4.54 -51.64 27.36
C ARG A 475 -4.57 -52.82 28.33
N SER A 476 -3.43 -53.16 28.91
CA SER A 476 -3.34 -53.98 30.13
C SER A 476 -3.40 -53.05 31.36
N PRO A 477 -4.10 -53.41 32.44
CA PRO A 477 -4.29 -52.54 33.60
C PRO A 477 -3.09 -52.62 34.55
N VAL A 478 -2.63 -51.45 35.03
CA VAL A 478 -1.65 -51.36 36.11
C VAL A 478 -2.38 -51.64 37.42
N ALA A 479 -1.92 -52.67 38.14
CA ALA A 479 -2.42 -53.06 39.45
C ALA A 479 -1.98 -52.08 40.54
N VAL A 480 -2.94 -51.69 41.37
CA VAL A 480 -2.77 -51.06 42.68
C VAL A 480 -2.13 -52.09 43.62
N ASN A 481 -1.12 -51.68 44.39
CA ASN A 481 -0.70 -52.45 45.55
C ASN A 481 -0.40 -51.49 46.71
N ASP A 482 -1.37 -51.41 47.63
CA ASP A 482 -1.16 -51.00 49.01
C ASP A 482 -0.20 -51.97 49.70
N ARG A 483 0.69 -51.45 50.54
CA ARG A 483 1.16 -52.11 51.77
C ARG A 483 1.86 -51.09 52.66
N ASP A 484 1.13 -50.68 53.68
CA ASP A 484 1.68 -50.17 54.93
C ASP A 484 2.48 -51.26 55.68
N ASP A 485 3.49 -50.78 56.42
CA ASP A 485 3.70 -51.02 57.85
C ASP A 485 5.03 -51.70 58.29
N LYS A 486 5.67 -51.01 59.27
CA LYS A 486 6.53 -51.46 60.39
C LYS A 486 8.08 -51.51 60.33
N SER A 487 8.64 -50.57 61.13
CA SER A 487 9.63 -50.71 62.22
C SER A 487 10.92 -51.53 62.01
N ASP A 488 12.06 -50.84 62.08
CA ASP A 488 12.95 -50.78 63.26
C ASP A 488 13.85 -49.54 63.19
#